data_AF-A0A8H3H408-F1
#
_entry.id   AF-A0A8H3H408-F1
#
_cell.length_a   1.000
_cell.length_b   1.000
_cell.length_c   1.000
_cell.angle_alpha   90.00
_cell.angle_beta   90.00
_cell.angle_gamma   90.00
#
_symmetry.space_group_name_H-M   'P 1'
#
loop_
_entity.id
_entity.type
_entity.pdbx_description
1 polymer ?
#
loop_
_entity_poly.entity_id
_entity_poly.type
_entity_poly.pdbx_seq_one_letter_code
_entity_poly.pdbx_strand_id
1 'polypeptide(L)'
;MKENACAPLARIFAERNVNFVMQTKDRGGGHIRALVSVTSHGTSRTHDIFAMRHGGVVRLTVPCAKRIVLFVTALARTIFTVSTRMPFTHAPRHTNARNHVKRRVYARSIDQAPSESKTQFAGAHEKFVYTEFTQVSKTLTCEVPIPPGQLSHNGQHQHDLKDKPFHFCNVRCPGCNYFCTLPFGHPQKLHKTSHGSMVETKWIVEPKKDASGRPDLVYKLENHKYGAGDAGAPMLCQMMCSKQGRHAHVDFCCDPNNHTTPACEHITTRMQPEPDKPKDWISHATYWERTDPYDPSEQSEFAKCDALCAGPEHKDDDKPSRCTLPIFHPPQDQTPRPPRGYVSPDGHLFHCVDPSRAQQAYHVVFAIDASGSMTSRDHRPVANLPITSRLVSQCNNRYGAVVSALYGFLRNREAVVSSVGLSSRQDAYSIVIFDKKAEIRVQSDLTSTTDELVNRLIPHRYVSGGGTCFSEALRKAQQAIERGWHAERAPMIVFLSDGENSIERKKVEDLCKKCTQLGHALAFYSISFGRESSSSSLRLMKDVAESVFRSAPMAARGAMRGEDIPCKYSTAIDSVQLAATFMSISESLPRSRASVLSKGGVSARY
;
A
#
# COMPACT_ATOMS: atom_id res chain seq x y z
N MET A 1 59.70 28.73 23.87
CA MET A 1 60.19 28.24 22.56
C MET A 1 60.23 26.72 22.60
N LYS A 2 59.81 26.03 21.53
CA LYS A 2 59.83 24.56 21.33
C LYS A 2 59.18 23.69 22.41
N GLU A 3 58.01 23.14 22.11
CA GLU A 3 57.58 21.83 22.61
C GLU A 3 57.05 20.97 21.46
N ASN A 4 57.29 19.66 21.55
CA ASN A 4 56.95 18.69 20.50
C ASN A 4 55.56 18.10 20.75
N ALA A 5 54.74 18.00 19.70
CA ALA A 5 53.48 17.26 19.74
C ALA A 5 53.71 15.77 19.41
N CYS A 6 53.08 14.87 20.17
CA CYS A 6 52.96 13.46 19.84
C CYS A 6 51.57 12.92 20.25
N ALA A 7 51.07 11.93 19.53
CA ALA A 7 49.66 11.52 19.52
C ALA A 7 49.25 10.53 20.63
N PRO A 8 47.94 10.28 20.81
CA PRO A 8 47.42 9.04 21.37
C PRO A 8 46.74 8.15 20.32
N LEU A 9 46.90 6.83 20.49
CA LEU A 9 46.29 5.75 19.69
C LEU A 9 44.91 5.33 20.24
N ALA A 10 44.13 4.67 19.38
CA ALA A 10 42.79 4.19 19.68
C ALA A 10 42.73 3.07 20.74
N ARG A 11 41.58 2.94 21.42
CA ARG A 11 41.15 1.70 22.08
C ARG A 11 39.72 1.33 21.68
N ILE A 12 39.55 0.03 21.46
CA ILE A 12 38.30 -0.63 21.09
C ILE A 12 37.60 -1.11 22.37
N PHE A 13 36.28 -0.93 22.47
CA PHE A 13 35.43 -1.76 23.31
C PHE A 13 34.13 -2.09 22.57
N ALA A 14 33.68 -3.34 22.72
CA ALA A 14 32.46 -3.84 22.11
C ALA A 14 31.73 -4.69 23.15
N GLU A 15 30.44 -4.44 23.35
CA GLU A 15 29.55 -5.29 24.15
C GLU A 15 28.31 -5.65 23.34
N ARG A 16 27.95 -6.93 23.35
CA ARG A 16 26.73 -7.47 22.74
C ARG A 16 25.89 -8.11 23.84
N ASN A 17 24.66 -7.64 24.02
CA ASN A 17 23.64 -8.44 24.69
C ASN A 17 23.29 -9.64 23.80
N VAL A 18 23.25 -10.85 24.36
CA VAL A 18 22.89 -12.07 23.63
C VAL A 18 21.66 -12.70 24.27
N ASN A 19 20.52 -12.57 23.60
CA ASN A 19 19.30 -13.30 23.95
C ASN A 19 19.27 -14.63 23.18
N PHE A 20 19.19 -15.76 23.90
CA PHE A 20 18.92 -17.06 23.29
C PHE A 20 17.44 -17.44 23.44
N VAL A 21 16.78 -17.68 22.31
CA VAL A 21 15.43 -18.27 22.27
C VAL A 21 15.57 -19.72 21.80
N MET A 22 15.40 -20.66 22.73
CA MET A 22 15.36 -22.08 22.39
C MET A 22 13.90 -22.51 22.21
N GLN A 23 13.56 -23.07 21.05
CA GLN A 23 12.25 -23.65 20.77
C GLN A 23 12.38 -25.16 20.61
N THR A 24 11.56 -25.91 21.33
CA THR A 24 11.40 -27.36 21.15
C THR A 24 9.92 -27.70 20.98
N LYS A 25 9.61 -28.68 20.14
CA LYS A 25 8.27 -29.27 20.04
C LYS A 25 8.15 -30.46 20.95
N ASP A 26 6.97 -30.66 21.55
CA ASP A 26 6.61 -31.93 22.19
C ASP A 26 6.10 -32.96 21.16
N ARG A 27 5.74 -34.16 21.65
CA ARG A 27 5.19 -35.24 20.80
C ARG A 27 3.73 -35.05 20.37
N GLY A 28 3.05 -34.00 20.85
CA GLY A 28 1.72 -33.57 20.38
C GLY A 28 1.79 -32.46 19.31
N GLY A 29 2.97 -31.89 19.06
CA GLY A 29 3.18 -30.80 18.11
C GLY A 29 3.07 -29.40 18.71
N GLY A 30 2.90 -29.28 20.03
CA GLY A 30 2.89 -28.00 20.75
C GLY A 30 4.29 -27.38 20.84
N HIS A 31 4.38 -26.06 20.74
CA HIS A 31 5.61 -25.30 20.96
C HIS A 31 5.65 -24.74 22.40
N ILE A 32 6.67 -25.11 23.17
CA ILE A 32 6.96 -24.49 24.46
C ILE A 32 8.08 -23.45 24.28
N ARG A 33 7.91 -22.26 24.85
CA ARG A 33 8.93 -21.20 24.91
C ARG A 33 9.32 -20.95 26.37
N ALA A 34 10.60 -21.03 26.67
CA ALA A 34 11.18 -20.48 27.89
C ALA A 34 12.11 -19.33 27.51
N LEU A 35 12.07 -18.23 28.27
CA LEU A 35 12.98 -17.10 28.12
C LEU A 35 13.98 -17.13 29.27
N VAL A 36 15.26 -16.99 28.98
CA VAL A 36 16.30 -16.77 29.99
C VAL A 36 17.02 -15.48 29.63
N SER A 37 16.89 -14.48 30.49
CA SER A 37 17.64 -13.23 30.43
C SER A 37 18.73 -13.23 31.49
N VAL A 38 19.92 -12.80 31.11
CA VAL A 38 21.00 -12.44 32.05
C VAL A 38 21.27 -10.96 31.86
N THR A 39 20.92 -10.16 32.86
CA THR A 39 21.21 -8.73 32.90
C THR A 39 22.35 -8.45 33.86
N SER A 40 23.30 -7.61 33.43
CA SER A 40 24.30 -7.03 34.32
C SER A 40 24.16 -5.50 34.29
N HIS A 41 23.87 -4.91 35.44
CA HIS A 41 23.89 -3.48 35.66
C HIS A 41 24.66 -3.23 36.96
N GLY A 42 25.72 -2.43 36.87
CA GLY A 42 26.58 -2.14 38.01
C GLY A 42 26.05 -0.99 38.87
N THR A 43 26.51 -0.95 40.12
CA THR A 43 26.58 0.30 40.89
C THR A 43 27.92 0.38 41.60
N SER A 44 28.48 1.58 41.64
CA SER A 44 29.69 1.88 42.41
C SER A 44 29.33 2.12 43.87
N ARG A 45 30.00 1.42 44.79
CA ARG A 45 30.34 1.90 46.15
C ARG A 45 31.46 1.05 46.74
N THR A 46 32.31 1.71 47.52
CA THR A 46 33.50 1.15 48.16
C THR A 46 33.17 0.27 49.37
N HIS A 47 33.74 -0.93 49.46
CA HIS A 47 34.67 -1.33 50.55
C HIS A 47 35.21 -2.77 50.36
N ASP A 48 36.47 -2.92 50.77
CA ASP A 48 37.18 -4.08 51.32
C ASP A 48 37.11 -5.50 50.69
N ILE A 49 38.27 -5.90 50.16
CA ILE A 49 39.03 -7.12 50.49
C ILE A 49 38.21 -8.31 51.02
N PHE A 50 38.04 -9.36 50.21
CA PHE A 50 38.71 -10.66 50.45
C PHE A 50 38.61 -11.58 49.23
N ALA A 51 39.66 -12.38 48.99
CA ALA A 51 39.66 -13.38 47.93
C ALA A 51 38.96 -14.67 48.39
N MET A 52 38.15 -15.31 47.53
CA MET A 52 37.87 -16.75 47.65
C MET A 52 37.60 -17.45 46.32
N ARG A 53 37.94 -18.74 46.29
CA ARG A 53 37.94 -19.64 45.14
C ARG A 53 36.54 -20.14 44.79
N HIS A 54 36.39 -20.59 43.53
CA HIS A 54 35.40 -21.52 42.97
C HIS A 54 34.32 -22.14 43.90
N GLY A 55 33.05 -22.04 43.48
CA GLY A 55 32.01 -23.01 43.80
C GLY A 55 30.62 -22.40 43.98
N GLY A 56 29.69 -22.67 43.04
CA GLY A 56 28.31 -22.19 43.14
C GLY A 56 27.36 -22.94 42.21
N VAL A 57 26.47 -23.75 42.80
CA VAL A 57 25.49 -24.60 42.10
C VAL A 57 24.16 -23.86 41.98
N VAL A 58 23.51 -23.91 40.80
CA VAL A 58 22.10 -23.51 40.66
C VAL A 58 21.21 -24.75 40.70
N ARG A 59 20.32 -24.83 41.69
CA ARG A 59 19.27 -25.86 41.78
C ARG A 59 18.12 -25.51 40.84
N LEU A 60 17.65 -26.50 40.07
CA LEU A 60 16.36 -26.47 39.40
C LEU A 60 15.41 -27.49 40.07
N THR A 61 14.35 -27.00 40.69
CA THR A 61 13.26 -27.82 41.22
C THR A 61 12.23 -28.10 40.13
N VAL A 62 11.98 -29.38 39.84
CA VAL A 62 10.88 -29.86 39.00
C VAL A 62 10.10 -30.91 39.82
N PRO A 63 8.76 -30.81 39.95
CA PRO A 63 7.98 -31.79 40.67
C PRO A 63 7.86 -33.12 39.91
N CYS A 64 7.76 -34.22 40.68
CA CYS A 64 7.39 -35.59 40.30
C CYS A 64 6.55 -35.75 39.00
N ALA A 65 6.70 -36.78 38.16
CA ALA A 65 7.62 -37.92 38.07
C ALA A 65 7.40 -38.58 36.66
N LYS A 66 8.05 -39.67 36.18
CA LYS A 66 8.86 -40.76 36.76
C LYS A 66 10.04 -41.13 35.82
N ARG A 67 11.00 -41.90 36.34
CA ARG A 67 12.09 -42.67 35.68
C ARG A 67 12.27 -42.52 34.15
N ILE A 68 13.40 -41.92 33.75
CA ILE A 68 14.10 -42.23 32.49
C ILE A 68 15.43 -42.90 32.86
N VAL A 69 15.72 -44.05 32.24
CA VAL A 69 17.03 -44.72 32.33
C VAL A 69 17.89 -44.23 31.17
N LEU A 70 19.07 -43.67 31.44
CA LEU A 70 20.07 -43.43 30.40
C LEU A 70 20.83 -44.73 30.10
N PHE A 71 20.70 -45.23 28.88
CA PHE A 71 21.73 -46.05 28.24
C PHE A 71 22.37 -45.23 27.12
N VAL A 72 23.69 -45.06 27.20
CA VAL A 72 24.49 -44.48 26.12
C VAL A 72 25.05 -45.63 25.30
N THR A 73 24.54 -45.80 24.08
CA THR A 73 25.15 -46.68 23.06
C THR A 73 25.21 -45.92 21.74
N ALA A 74 26.42 -45.56 21.32
CA ALA A 74 26.68 -45.04 19.99
C ALA A 74 26.66 -46.19 18.98
N LEU A 75 25.93 -46.03 17.87
CA LEU A 75 26.03 -46.90 16.71
C LEU A 75 25.66 -46.14 15.43
N ALA A 76 26.56 -46.15 14.46
CA ALA A 76 26.34 -45.60 13.13
C ALA A 76 25.57 -46.60 12.24
N ARG A 77 24.79 -46.07 11.28
CA ARG A 77 24.36 -46.74 10.02
C ARG A 77 23.95 -45.63 9.03
N THR A 78 24.58 -45.50 7.86
CA THR A 78 24.50 -46.35 6.66
C THR A 78 23.15 -46.22 5.93
N ILE A 79 23.22 -45.67 4.71
CA ILE A 79 22.10 -45.50 3.78
C ILE A 79 21.92 -46.78 2.96
N PHE A 80 20.68 -47.20 2.73
CA PHE A 80 20.35 -48.37 1.90
C PHE A 80 20.41 -48.05 0.40
N THR A 81 21.01 -48.96 -0.37
CA THR A 81 20.93 -49.02 -1.84
C THR A 81 19.97 -50.13 -2.28
N VAL A 82 19.13 -49.86 -3.28
CA VAL A 82 18.24 -50.87 -3.89
C VAL A 82 19.05 -51.78 -4.84
N SER A 83 18.68 -53.07 -4.88
CA SER A 83 19.37 -54.12 -5.63
C SER A 83 18.52 -54.64 -6.79
N THR A 84 19.10 -54.69 -8.00
CA THR A 84 18.69 -55.59 -9.09
C THR A 84 19.91 -56.40 -9.57
N ARG A 85 19.70 -57.67 -9.90
CA ARG A 85 20.75 -58.68 -10.16
C ARG A 85 20.87 -59.07 -11.63
N MET A 86 22.02 -59.68 -11.94
CA MET A 86 22.38 -60.53 -13.10
C MET A 86 23.09 -59.83 -14.28
N PRO A 87 23.97 -60.55 -15.02
CA PRO A 87 24.94 -61.54 -14.54
C PRO A 87 26.38 -61.27 -15.05
N PHE A 88 27.36 -62.02 -14.55
CA PHE A 88 28.77 -61.93 -14.95
C PHE A 88 29.05 -62.54 -16.34
N THR A 89 29.88 -61.87 -17.14
CA THR A 89 30.68 -62.48 -18.21
C THR A 89 32.13 -61.99 -18.11
N HIS A 90 33.08 -62.81 -18.57
CA HIS A 90 34.52 -62.66 -18.34
C HIS A 90 35.24 -62.25 -19.65
N ALA A 91 36.15 -61.26 -19.63
CA ALA A 91 37.26 -61.04 -20.60
C ALA A 91 38.01 -59.70 -20.28
N PRO A 92 39.24 -59.46 -20.80
CA PRO A 92 40.27 -58.85 -19.94
C PRO A 92 40.99 -57.57 -20.44
N ARG A 93 41.56 -56.84 -19.46
CA ARG A 93 42.77 -55.96 -19.47
C ARG A 93 42.89 -54.76 -20.44
N HIS A 94 43.61 -53.74 -19.95
CA HIS A 94 44.05 -52.48 -20.60
C HIS A 94 42.91 -51.48 -20.91
N THR A 95 43.05 -50.15 -20.76
CA THR A 95 44.23 -49.27 -20.53
C THR A 95 43.98 -48.18 -19.44
N ASN A 96 45.09 -47.54 -19.03
CA ASN A 96 45.25 -46.44 -18.08
C ASN A 96 44.10 -45.41 -17.92
N ALA A 97 43.65 -45.25 -16.68
CA ALA A 97 43.01 -44.02 -16.21
C ALA A 97 44.05 -43.10 -15.52
N ARG A 98 44.22 -41.87 -16.02
CA ARG A 98 44.77 -40.75 -15.25
C ARG A 98 43.97 -39.47 -15.54
N ASN A 99 42.91 -39.27 -14.75
CA ASN A 99 42.20 -38.00 -14.69
C ASN A 99 43.13 -36.93 -14.06
N HIS A 100 43.71 -36.07 -14.89
CA HIS A 100 44.53 -34.96 -14.42
C HIS A 100 43.65 -33.79 -13.96
N VAL A 101 43.72 -33.49 -12.66
CA VAL A 101 43.10 -32.32 -12.04
C VAL A 101 43.83 -31.04 -12.50
N LYS A 102 43.38 -30.43 -13.58
CA LYS A 102 43.84 -29.10 -14.01
C LYS A 102 43.31 -28.04 -13.04
N ARG A 103 44.18 -27.49 -12.18
CA ARG A 103 43.90 -26.21 -11.50
C ARG A 103 43.83 -25.12 -12.57
N ARG A 104 42.63 -24.58 -12.81
CA ARG A 104 42.40 -23.47 -13.75
C ARG A 104 42.52 -22.15 -13.00
N VAL A 105 43.15 -21.15 -13.60
CA VAL A 105 42.96 -19.74 -13.25
C VAL A 105 42.18 -19.10 -14.40
N TYR A 106 41.19 -18.27 -14.07
CA TYR A 106 40.07 -17.98 -14.94
C TYR A 106 40.10 -16.52 -15.43
N ALA A 107 40.46 -16.28 -16.69
CA ALA A 107 40.03 -15.09 -17.40
C ALA A 107 38.61 -15.31 -17.95
N ARG A 108 37.75 -14.29 -17.91
CA ARG A 108 36.37 -14.36 -18.43
C ARG A 108 36.22 -13.48 -19.66
N SER A 109 35.73 -14.05 -20.77
CA SER A 109 35.06 -13.27 -21.81
C SER A 109 33.58 -13.15 -21.51
N ILE A 110 32.99 -12.06 -21.96
CA ILE A 110 31.55 -11.81 -21.87
C ILE A 110 30.97 -12.14 -23.23
N ASP A 111 29.95 -12.99 -23.28
CA ASP A 111 29.12 -13.06 -24.47
C ASP A 111 28.23 -11.81 -24.51
N GLN A 112 28.25 -11.10 -25.65
CA GLN A 112 27.42 -9.91 -25.82
C GLN A 112 25.99 -10.27 -26.18
N ALA A 113 25.77 -11.47 -26.75
CA ALA A 113 24.42 -12.02 -26.93
C ALA A 113 23.94 -12.65 -25.61
N PRO A 114 22.75 -12.27 -25.10
CA PRO A 114 22.15 -12.94 -23.94
C PRO A 114 21.70 -14.35 -24.34
N SER A 115 21.77 -15.29 -23.39
CA SER A 115 21.13 -16.60 -23.53
C SER A 115 19.67 -16.51 -23.12
N GLU A 116 18.79 -17.05 -23.97
CA GLU A 116 17.36 -17.17 -23.72
C GLU A 116 17.02 -18.55 -23.14
N SER A 117 16.17 -18.59 -22.13
CA SER A 117 15.60 -19.84 -21.60
C SER A 117 14.14 -19.65 -21.19
N LYS A 118 13.31 -20.68 -21.36
CA LYS A 118 11.91 -20.64 -20.89
C LYS A 118 11.86 -21.09 -19.44
N THR A 119 11.49 -20.17 -18.55
CA THR A 119 11.45 -20.37 -17.10
C THR A 119 10.02 -20.18 -16.59
N GLN A 120 9.63 -20.90 -15.53
CA GLN A 120 8.34 -20.71 -14.88
C GLN A 120 8.45 -19.72 -13.72
N PHE A 121 7.65 -18.65 -13.78
CA PHE A 121 7.39 -17.78 -12.63
C PHE A 121 6.36 -18.43 -11.71
N ALA A 122 6.58 -18.32 -10.40
CA ALA A 122 5.61 -18.66 -9.38
C ALA A 122 5.66 -17.62 -8.25
N GLY A 123 4.69 -16.71 -8.26
CA GLY A 123 4.50 -15.68 -7.25
C GLY A 123 3.38 -16.02 -6.26
N ALA A 124 3.05 -15.07 -5.40
CA ALA A 124 2.01 -15.19 -4.39
C ALA A 124 0.59 -15.34 -4.97
N HIS A 125 0.36 -14.78 -6.17
CA HIS A 125 -0.99 -14.68 -6.77
C HIS A 125 -1.13 -15.40 -8.12
N GLU A 126 -0.04 -15.76 -8.78
CA GLU A 126 -0.07 -16.30 -10.14
C GLU A 126 1.15 -17.18 -10.47
N LYS A 127 1.01 -18.05 -11.47
CA LYS A 127 2.10 -18.81 -12.07
C LYS A 127 1.99 -18.77 -13.59
N PHE A 128 3.06 -18.42 -14.28
CA PHE A 128 3.11 -18.36 -15.74
C PHE A 128 4.51 -18.71 -16.26
N VAL A 129 4.65 -18.94 -17.57
CA VAL A 129 5.95 -19.19 -18.22
C VAL A 129 6.42 -17.93 -18.93
N TYR A 130 7.68 -17.57 -18.79
CA TYR A 130 8.29 -16.40 -19.42
C TYR A 130 9.65 -16.76 -20.06
N THR A 131 10.14 -15.89 -20.95
CA THR A 131 11.51 -15.98 -21.48
C THR A 131 12.44 -15.21 -20.56
N GLU A 132 13.36 -15.93 -19.93
CA GLU A 132 14.40 -15.41 -19.08
C GLU A 132 15.66 -15.12 -19.92
N PHE A 133 16.16 -13.88 -19.83
CA PHE A 133 17.35 -13.42 -20.53
C PHE A 133 18.50 -13.27 -19.53
N THR A 134 19.55 -14.05 -19.72
CA THR A 134 20.74 -14.06 -18.84
C THR A 134 22.03 -13.86 -19.64
N GLN A 135 23.05 -13.24 -19.04
CA GLN A 135 24.34 -13.07 -19.69
C GLN A 135 25.34 -14.15 -19.24
N VAL A 136 25.86 -14.92 -20.20
CA VAL A 136 26.83 -15.98 -19.94
C VAL A 136 28.25 -15.42 -20.02
N SER A 137 29.01 -15.48 -18.91
CA SER A 137 30.46 -15.29 -18.96
C SER A 137 31.15 -16.60 -19.33
N LYS A 138 31.87 -16.64 -20.46
CA LYS A 138 32.68 -17.78 -20.87
C LYS A 138 34.03 -17.74 -20.14
N THR A 139 34.51 -18.90 -19.68
CA THR A 139 35.89 -19.02 -19.19
C THR A 139 36.81 -19.19 -20.38
N LEU A 140 37.82 -18.33 -20.49
CA LEU A 140 38.86 -18.47 -21.51
C LEU A 140 39.93 -19.46 -21.06
N THR A 141 40.46 -20.21 -22.01
CA THR A 141 41.62 -21.10 -21.80
C THR A 141 42.92 -20.31 -21.74
N CYS A 142 43.90 -20.83 -21.00
CA CYS A 142 45.25 -20.28 -21.02
C CYS A 142 45.92 -20.58 -22.36
N GLU A 143 46.54 -19.57 -22.98
CA GLU A 143 47.28 -19.65 -24.24
C GLU A 143 48.78 -19.92 -24.01
N VAL A 144 49.29 -19.70 -22.79
CA VAL A 144 50.70 -19.95 -22.46
C VAL A 144 51.04 -21.44 -22.66
N PRO A 145 52.01 -21.77 -23.53
CA PRO A 145 52.36 -23.16 -23.82
C PRO A 145 52.96 -23.85 -22.60
N ILE A 146 52.51 -25.09 -22.35
CA ILE A 146 53.05 -25.93 -21.29
C ILE A 146 54.39 -26.54 -21.80
N PRO A 147 55.50 -26.43 -21.04
CA PRO A 147 56.77 -27.00 -21.46
C PRO A 147 56.71 -28.52 -21.70
N PRO A 148 57.49 -29.07 -22.65
CA PRO A 148 57.54 -30.51 -22.90
C PRO A 148 57.79 -31.32 -21.61
N GLY A 149 56.98 -32.37 -21.42
CA GLY A 149 57.04 -33.21 -20.22
C GLY A 149 56.36 -32.65 -18.96
N GLN A 150 55.82 -31.42 -19.00
CA GLN A 150 55.09 -30.82 -17.87
C GLN A 150 53.56 -30.88 -18.06
N LEU A 151 52.83 -30.69 -16.96
CA LEU A 151 51.35 -30.69 -16.93
C LEU A 151 50.73 -29.29 -16.73
N SER A 152 51.57 -28.30 -16.47
CA SER A 152 51.25 -26.89 -16.25
C SER A 152 52.50 -26.06 -16.55
N HIS A 153 52.34 -24.83 -17.02
CA HIS A 153 53.43 -23.85 -17.03
C HIS A 153 53.52 -23.14 -15.66
N ASN A 154 54.65 -22.48 -15.40
CA ASN A 154 54.79 -21.55 -14.27
C ASN A 154 54.38 -20.13 -14.67
N GLY A 155 54.11 -19.26 -13.70
CA GLY A 155 53.70 -17.86 -13.93
C GLY A 155 52.18 -17.65 -13.98
N GLN A 156 51.76 -16.42 -14.31
CA GLN A 156 50.34 -16.10 -14.46
C GLN A 156 49.75 -16.71 -15.74
N HIS A 157 48.49 -17.15 -15.68
CA HIS A 157 47.77 -17.63 -16.85
C HIS A 157 47.29 -16.46 -17.70
N GLN A 158 47.72 -16.42 -18.96
CA GLN A 158 47.31 -15.45 -19.98
C GLN A 158 46.42 -16.13 -21.03
N HIS A 159 45.48 -15.40 -21.61
CA HIS A 159 44.48 -15.91 -22.58
C HIS A 159 44.51 -15.17 -23.93
N ASP A 160 45.37 -14.16 -24.03
CA ASP A 160 45.75 -13.42 -25.22
C ASP A 160 47.19 -12.95 -24.93
N LEU A 161 48.13 -13.33 -25.79
CA LEU A 161 49.56 -13.03 -25.65
C LEU A 161 49.95 -11.60 -26.07
N LYS A 162 48.98 -10.75 -26.46
CA LYS A 162 49.23 -9.32 -26.72
C LYS A 162 49.56 -8.57 -25.43
N ASP A 163 50.39 -7.54 -25.58
CA ASP A 163 50.89 -6.70 -24.47
C ASP A 163 49.77 -5.98 -23.68
N LYS A 164 48.60 -5.75 -24.32
CA LYS A 164 47.40 -5.13 -23.70
C LYS A 164 46.12 -5.76 -24.28
N PRO A 165 45.63 -6.90 -23.76
CA PRO A 165 44.40 -7.50 -24.24
C PRO A 165 43.19 -6.66 -23.82
N PHE A 166 42.18 -6.59 -24.69
CA PHE A 166 40.96 -5.85 -24.39
C PHE A 166 40.12 -6.61 -23.35
N HIS A 167 39.89 -5.96 -22.21
CA HIS A 167 38.99 -6.44 -21.17
C HIS A 167 37.79 -5.51 -21.04
N PHE A 168 36.62 -6.09 -20.83
CA PHE A 168 35.45 -5.36 -20.35
C PHE A 168 35.55 -5.12 -18.84
N CYS A 169 34.84 -4.11 -18.36
CA CYS A 169 34.70 -3.83 -16.93
C CYS A 169 33.96 -4.96 -16.21
N ASN A 170 34.48 -5.36 -15.05
CA ASN A 170 33.99 -6.49 -14.24
C ASN A 170 32.79 -6.14 -13.33
N VAL A 171 32.41 -4.86 -13.25
CA VAL A 171 31.22 -4.40 -12.51
C VAL A 171 29.95 -4.87 -13.20
N ARG A 172 28.91 -5.15 -12.39
CA ARG A 172 27.64 -5.72 -12.84
C ARG A 172 26.44 -4.90 -12.38
N CYS A 173 25.35 -4.93 -13.14
CA CYS A 173 24.08 -4.33 -12.77
C CYS A 173 23.48 -5.03 -11.53
N PRO A 174 23.09 -4.30 -10.47
CA PRO A 174 22.48 -4.88 -9.27
C PRO A 174 21.13 -5.59 -9.51
N GLY A 175 20.43 -5.30 -10.62
CA GLY A 175 19.13 -5.87 -10.93
C GLY A 175 19.18 -7.16 -11.77
N CYS A 176 19.92 -7.14 -12.89
CA CYS A 176 19.99 -8.27 -13.83
C CYS A 176 21.33 -9.03 -13.82
N ASN A 177 22.32 -8.60 -13.03
CA ASN A 177 23.65 -9.24 -12.93
C ASN A 177 24.50 -9.18 -14.24
N TYR A 178 24.07 -8.41 -15.26
CA TYR A 178 24.82 -8.21 -16.51
C TYR A 178 26.05 -7.32 -16.28
N PHE A 179 27.13 -7.62 -16.98
CA PHE A 179 28.40 -6.91 -16.91
C PHE A 179 28.38 -5.58 -17.66
N CYS A 180 29.27 -4.68 -17.26
CA CYS A 180 29.53 -3.44 -17.96
C CYS A 180 30.21 -3.67 -19.33
N THR A 181 29.72 -3.02 -20.37
CA THR A 181 30.22 -3.11 -21.76
C THR A 181 31.34 -2.11 -22.09
N LEU A 182 31.73 -1.26 -21.13
CA LEU A 182 32.89 -0.36 -21.24
C LEU A 182 34.21 -1.10 -20.94
N PRO A 183 35.36 -0.54 -21.35
CA PRO A 183 36.68 -1.14 -21.07
C PRO A 183 36.97 -1.30 -19.57
N PHE A 184 37.83 -2.25 -19.21
CA PHE A 184 38.30 -2.40 -17.84
C PHE A 184 39.08 -1.15 -17.39
N GLY A 185 38.77 -0.64 -16.19
CA GLY A 185 39.39 0.59 -15.67
C GLY A 185 38.96 1.87 -16.41
N HIS A 186 37.81 1.87 -17.08
CA HIS A 186 37.29 3.06 -17.75
C HIS A 186 37.11 4.25 -16.76
N PRO A 187 37.43 5.50 -17.15
CA PRO A 187 37.39 6.65 -16.25
C PRO A 187 35.99 7.24 -16.02
N GLN A 188 34.97 6.77 -16.76
CA GLN A 188 33.60 7.22 -16.57
C GLN A 188 33.08 6.76 -15.20
N LYS A 189 32.44 7.65 -14.44
CA LYS A 189 31.78 7.29 -13.17
C LYS A 189 30.61 6.29 -13.36
N LEU A 190 30.16 6.08 -14.59
CA LEU A 190 28.93 5.38 -14.92
C LEU A 190 29.24 4.13 -15.78
N HIS A 191 28.61 3.00 -15.44
CA HIS A 191 28.82 1.71 -16.09
C HIS A 191 27.70 1.39 -17.08
N LYS A 192 27.97 1.42 -18.39
CA LYS A 192 26.99 1.02 -19.43
C LYS A 192 26.82 -0.50 -19.48
N THR A 193 25.60 -1.03 -19.67
CA THR A 193 25.34 -2.46 -19.94
C THR A 193 24.14 -2.64 -20.89
N SER A 194 23.96 -3.84 -21.45
CA SER A 194 22.84 -4.19 -22.34
C SER A 194 21.56 -4.60 -21.61
N HIS A 195 21.62 -4.80 -20.28
CA HIS A 195 20.49 -5.15 -19.41
C HIS A 195 19.75 -6.46 -19.77
N GLY A 196 18.92 -6.97 -18.85
CA GLY A 196 18.23 -8.25 -19.01
C GLY A 196 17.17 -8.50 -17.93
N SER A 197 16.80 -9.77 -17.74
CA SER A 197 15.85 -10.19 -16.70
C SER A 197 16.32 -9.79 -15.30
N MET A 198 15.42 -9.23 -14.49
CA MET A 198 15.75 -8.68 -13.16
C MET A 198 15.85 -9.77 -12.09
N VAL A 199 16.76 -10.73 -12.31
CA VAL A 199 16.90 -11.96 -11.51
C VAL A 199 17.35 -11.74 -10.06
N GLU A 200 17.98 -10.60 -9.74
CA GLU A 200 18.44 -10.25 -8.39
C GLU A 200 17.45 -9.34 -7.63
N THR A 201 16.25 -9.08 -8.17
CA THR A 201 15.26 -8.19 -7.54
C THR A 201 14.00 -8.88 -7.07
N LYS A 202 13.29 -8.21 -6.15
CA LYS A 202 11.99 -8.63 -5.63
C LYS A 202 10.99 -7.48 -5.64
N TRP A 203 9.73 -7.82 -5.85
CA TRP A 203 8.62 -6.89 -5.80
C TRP A 203 8.40 -6.29 -4.42
N ILE A 204 8.16 -4.99 -4.41
CA ILE A 204 7.62 -4.20 -3.30
C ILE A 204 6.25 -3.72 -3.76
N VAL A 205 5.22 -3.97 -2.96
CA VAL A 205 3.86 -3.52 -3.24
C VAL A 205 3.37 -2.73 -2.04
N GLU A 206 2.93 -1.50 -2.29
CA GLU A 206 2.33 -0.64 -1.28
C GLU A 206 0.93 -1.19 -0.89
N PRO A 207 0.66 -1.46 0.40
CA PRO A 207 -0.61 -2.03 0.81
C PRO A 207 -1.75 -1.01 0.66
N LYS A 208 -2.67 -1.27 -0.27
CA LYS A 208 -3.93 -0.52 -0.38
C LYS A 208 -4.93 -1.02 0.65
N LYS A 209 -5.84 -0.17 1.13
CA LYS A 209 -7.07 -0.66 1.79
C LYS A 209 -8.16 -0.82 0.73
N ASP A 210 -8.77 -2.00 0.67
CA ASP A 210 -9.97 -2.23 -0.13
C ASP A 210 -11.21 -1.57 0.52
N ALA A 211 -12.34 -1.58 -0.18
CA ALA A 211 -13.61 -1.03 0.31
C ALA A 211 -14.17 -1.78 1.55
N SER A 212 -13.58 -2.92 1.94
CA SER A 212 -13.90 -3.66 3.17
C SER A 212 -12.87 -3.42 4.30
N GLY A 213 -11.91 -2.51 4.09
CA GLY A 213 -10.87 -2.15 5.05
C GLY A 213 -9.71 -3.15 5.13
N ARG A 214 -9.65 -4.16 4.25
CA ARG A 214 -8.58 -5.16 4.24
C ARG A 214 -7.40 -4.68 3.38
N PRO A 215 -6.16 -5.09 3.69
CA PRO A 215 -5.03 -4.79 2.82
C PRO A 215 -5.13 -5.59 1.51
N ASP A 216 -5.34 -4.90 0.39
CA ASP A 216 -5.03 -5.43 -0.94
C ASP A 216 -3.52 -5.31 -1.17
N LEU A 217 -2.91 -6.45 -1.48
CA LEU A 217 -1.47 -6.63 -1.67
C LEU A 217 -1.13 -7.05 -3.11
N VAL A 218 -2.14 -7.06 -4.00
CA VAL A 218 -2.00 -7.49 -5.39
C VAL A 218 -1.69 -6.30 -6.29
N TYR A 219 -0.47 -6.22 -6.79
CA TYR A 219 -0.16 -5.36 -7.92
C TYR A 219 -0.51 -6.05 -9.24
N LYS A 220 -1.10 -5.32 -10.18
CA LYS A 220 -1.39 -5.81 -11.54
C LYS A 220 -0.53 -5.04 -12.53
N LEU A 221 0.19 -5.76 -13.39
CA LEU A 221 0.94 -5.18 -14.50
C LEU A 221 0.68 -6.02 -15.75
N GLU A 222 0.19 -5.37 -16.80
CA GLU A 222 -0.35 -6.04 -18.00
C GLU A 222 -1.38 -7.10 -17.60
N ASN A 223 -1.19 -8.35 -18.03
CA ASN A 223 -2.09 -9.47 -17.76
C ASN A 223 -1.74 -10.27 -16.49
N HIS A 224 -0.74 -9.82 -15.71
CA HIS A 224 -0.15 -10.60 -14.62
C HIS A 224 -0.27 -9.93 -13.25
N LYS A 225 -0.32 -10.75 -12.20
CA LYS A 225 -0.46 -10.34 -10.79
C LYS A 225 0.81 -10.65 -9.98
N TYR A 226 1.27 -9.66 -9.23
CA TYR A 226 2.48 -9.70 -8.41
C TYR A 226 2.16 -9.32 -6.96
N GLY A 227 2.75 -10.04 -6.00
CA GLY A 227 2.66 -9.75 -4.58
C GLY A 227 3.99 -9.27 -4.00
N ALA A 228 3.96 -8.65 -2.82
CA ALA A 228 5.16 -8.23 -2.12
C ALA A 228 6.09 -9.42 -1.81
N GLY A 229 7.34 -9.34 -2.28
CA GLY A 229 8.36 -10.38 -2.14
C GLY A 229 8.50 -11.33 -3.34
N ASP A 230 7.62 -11.26 -4.34
CA ASP A 230 7.72 -12.04 -5.59
C ASP A 230 9.00 -11.70 -6.38
N ALA A 231 9.48 -12.62 -7.20
CA ALA A 231 10.70 -12.41 -8.01
C ALA A 231 10.49 -11.38 -9.14
N GLY A 232 11.44 -10.48 -9.33
CA GLY A 232 11.42 -9.51 -10.44
C GLY A 232 11.86 -10.08 -11.79
N ALA A 233 12.39 -11.32 -11.84
CA ALA A 233 12.97 -11.97 -13.02
C ALA A 233 12.14 -11.93 -14.32
N PRO A 234 10.78 -12.00 -14.30
CA PRO A 234 9.97 -11.86 -15.51
C PRO A 234 10.06 -10.48 -16.17
N MET A 235 10.45 -9.44 -15.42
CA MET A 235 10.62 -8.08 -15.92
C MET A 235 12.03 -7.87 -16.46
N LEU A 236 12.15 -7.09 -17.54
CA LEU A 236 13.42 -6.65 -18.10
C LEU A 236 13.75 -5.26 -17.57
N CYS A 237 14.98 -5.07 -17.10
CA CYS A 237 15.50 -3.76 -16.64
C CYS A 237 15.12 -2.61 -17.58
N GLN A 238 15.27 -2.80 -18.90
CA GLN A 238 15.07 -1.76 -19.91
C GLN A 238 13.63 -1.60 -20.42
N MET A 239 12.65 -2.38 -19.94
CA MET A 239 11.24 -2.29 -20.40
C MET A 239 10.23 -2.10 -19.28
N MET A 240 10.65 -2.35 -18.03
CA MET A 240 9.80 -2.30 -16.85
C MET A 240 9.18 -0.90 -16.62
N CYS A 241 9.91 0.17 -16.93
CA CYS A 241 9.40 1.54 -16.73
C CYS A 241 8.33 1.89 -17.77
N SER A 242 8.57 1.65 -19.06
CA SER A 242 7.57 1.87 -20.12
C SER A 242 6.27 1.09 -19.88
N LYS A 243 6.36 -0.14 -19.35
CA LYS A 243 5.17 -0.96 -18.99
C LYS A 243 4.37 -0.39 -17.82
N GLN A 244 5.03 0.16 -16.81
CA GLN A 244 4.35 0.79 -15.66
C GLN A 244 3.88 2.22 -15.96
N GLY A 245 4.52 2.91 -16.91
CA GLY A 245 4.35 4.34 -17.12
C GLY A 245 4.97 5.15 -15.98
N ARG A 246 4.25 6.18 -15.52
CA ARG A 246 4.70 7.01 -14.39
C ARG A 246 4.66 6.21 -13.10
N HIS A 247 5.81 6.00 -12.50
CA HIS A 247 5.95 5.25 -11.26
C HIS A 247 7.21 5.70 -10.53
N ALA A 248 7.24 5.50 -9.21
CA ALA A 248 8.43 5.68 -8.40
C ALA A 248 9.19 4.35 -8.28
N HIS A 249 10.51 4.42 -8.17
CA HIS A 249 11.31 3.27 -7.79
C HIS A 249 11.49 3.20 -6.27
N VAL A 250 12.00 2.10 -5.74
CA VAL A 250 12.38 1.99 -4.32
C VAL A 250 13.87 1.72 -4.20
N ASP A 251 14.50 2.36 -3.22
CA ASP A 251 15.84 1.99 -2.76
C ASP A 251 15.92 2.02 -1.22
N PHE A 252 17.01 1.52 -0.65
CA PHE A 252 17.28 1.67 0.78
C PHE A 252 17.60 3.13 1.14
N CYS A 253 17.03 3.61 2.25
CA CYS A 253 17.17 4.99 2.66
C CYS A 253 18.63 5.34 2.97
N CYS A 254 19.14 6.42 2.37
CA CYS A 254 20.52 6.86 2.55
C CYS A 254 20.75 7.72 3.80
N ASP A 255 19.73 8.43 4.30
CA ASP A 255 19.81 9.27 5.49
C ASP A 255 18.49 9.19 6.30
N PRO A 256 18.48 8.43 7.41
CA PRO A 256 17.33 8.32 8.32
C PRO A 256 16.93 9.60 9.08
N ASN A 257 17.48 10.77 8.73
CA ASN A 257 17.15 12.05 9.37
C ASN A 257 16.78 13.15 8.35
N ASN A 258 16.94 12.92 7.04
CA ASN A 258 16.74 13.93 6.00
C ASN A 258 15.85 13.39 4.87
N HIS A 259 14.56 13.27 5.18
CA HIS A 259 13.60 12.43 4.47
C HIS A 259 12.83 13.06 3.31
N THR A 260 13.13 14.33 2.98
CA THR A 260 12.33 15.09 2.00
C THR A 260 13.22 15.98 1.15
N THR A 261 13.91 15.36 0.19
CA THR A 261 14.54 16.10 -0.93
C THR A 261 13.66 15.95 -2.17
N PRO A 262 13.73 16.84 -3.19
CA PRO A 262 12.91 16.73 -4.39
C PRO A 262 13.07 15.43 -5.20
N ALA A 263 14.06 14.59 -4.85
CA ALA A 263 14.39 13.33 -5.50
C ALA A 263 13.84 12.09 -4.79
N CYS A 264 13.33 12.20 -3.54
CA CYS A 264 12.87 11.05 -2.75
C CYS A 264 11.73 11.37 -1.76
N GLU A 265 10.94 10.33 -1.44
CA GLU A 265 9.83 10.35 -0.47
C GLU A 265 9.98 9.15 0.48
N HIS A 266 10.16 9.38 1.78
CA HIS A 266 10.47 8.32 2.73
C HIS A 266 9.31 7.34 3.01
N ILE A 267 9.59 6.04 2.98
CA ILE A 267 8.62 4.99 3.25
C ILE A 267 8.57 4.68 4.75
N THR A 268 7.54 5.21 5.42
CA THR A 268 7.29 4.97 6.86
C THR A 268 6.71 3.58 7.17
N THR A 269 6.13 2.91 6.16
CA THR A 269 5.54 1.57 6.31
C THR A 269 6.60 0.48 6.20
N ARG A 270 6.55 -0.54 7.07
CA ARG A 270 7.45 -1.71 7.03
C ARG A 270 7.16 -2.63 5.84
N MET A 271 7.59 -2.24 4.65
CA MET A 271 7.38 -2.99 3.40
C MET A 271 8.45 -4.09 3.17
N GLN A 272 7.99 -5.25 2.68
CA GLN A 272 8.85 -6.33 2.18
C GLN A 272 9.49 -5.96 0.83
N PRO A 273 10.67 -6.51 0.47
CA PRO A 273 11.51 -7.36 1.29
C PRO A 273 12.26 -6.55 2.38
N GLU A 274 12.76 -7.25 3.40
CA GLU A 274 13.57 -6.66 4.49
C GLU A 274 12.83 -5.52 5.22
N PRO A 275 11.73 -5.81 5.94
CA PRO A 275 10.80 -4.81 6.48
C PRO A 275 11.40 -3.89 7.56
N ASP A 276 12.53 -4.29 8.14
CA ASP A 276 13.23 -3.54 9.19
C ASP A 276 14.35 -2.63 8.63
N LYS A 277 14.64 -2.70 7.32
CA LYS A 277 15.49 -1.72 6.64
C LYS A 277 14.62 -0.55 6.14
N PRO A 278 14.93 0.70 6.53
CA PRO A 278 14.26 1.90 6.00
C PRO A 278 14.47 2.02 4.49
N LYS A 279 13.46 2.51 3.78
CA LYS A 279 13.44 2.64 2.31
C LYS A 279 12.88 3.99 1.92
N ASP A 280 13.24 4.45 0.73
CA ASP A 280 12.68 5.64 0.11
C ASP A 280 12.07 5.27 -1.23
N TRP A 281 10.93 5.88 -1.57
CA TRP A 281 10.55 6.05 -2.97
C TRP A 281 11.54 7.02 -3.59
N ILE A 282 12.12 6.67 -4.74
CA ILE A 282 13.07 7.52 -5.48
C ILE A 282 12.60 7.76 -6.91
N SER A 283 13.00 8.89 -7.49
CA SER A 283 12.55 9.28 -8.82
C SER A 283 13.18 8.40 -9.90
N HIS A 284 12.56 8.34 -11.08
CA HIS A 284 13.13 7.66 -12.25
C HIS A 284 14.56 8.14 -12.55
N ALA A 285 14.78 9.46 -12.52
CA ALA A 285 16.10 10.08 -12.72
C ALA A 285 17.12 9.68 -11.64
N THR A 286 16.69 9.43 -10.40
CA THR A 286 17.56 8.96 -9.32
C THR A 286 17.92 7.48 -9.48
N TYR A 287 16.94 6.64 -9.83
CA TYR A 287 17.17 5.20 -10.06
C TYR A 287 18.08 4.97 -11.28
N TRP A 288 17.89 5.75 -12.34
CA TRP A 288 18.60 5.63 -13.61
C TRP A 288 19.74 6.62 -13.83
N GLU A 289 20.16 7.36 -12.80
CA GLU A 289 21.25 8.38 -12.84
C GLU A 289 22.52 7.90 -13.58
N ARG A 290 22.74 6.58 -13.59
CA ARG A 290 23.89 5.91 -14.21
C ARG A 290 23.68 5.45 -15.65
N THR A 291 22.47 5.00 -16.02
CA THR A 291 22.20 4.30 -17.28
C THR A 291 20.72 4.31 -17.65
N ASP A 292 20.11 5.49 -17.77
CA ASP A 292 18.73 5.59 -18.27
C ASP A 292 18.64 5.02 -19.71
N PRO A 293 17.92 3.91 -19.94
CA PRO A 293 17.81 3.29 -21.26
C PRO A 293 16.67 3.88 -22.10
N TYR A 294 15.86 4.78 -21.52
CA TYR A 294 14.63 5.31 -22.11
C TYR A 294 14.90 6.60 -22.90
N ASP A 295 13.99 6.97 -23.81
CA ASP A 295 14.15 8.18 -24.61
C ASP A 295 13.77 9.46 -23.83
N PRO A 296 14.18 10.68 -24.29
CA PRO A 296 13.90 11.92 -23.56
C PRO A 296 12.41 12.24 -23.34
N SER A 297 11.51 11.73 -24.18
CA SER A 297 10.06 11.87 -24.00
C SER A 297 9.55 10.97 -22.88
N GLU A 298 10.01 9.71 -22.84
CA GLU A 298 9.73 8.79 -21.73
C GLU A 298 10.28 9.31 -20.41
N GLN A 299 11.55 9.73 -20.38
CA GLN A 299 12.19 10.34 -19.20
C GLN A 299 11.40 11.55 -18.67
N SER A 300 10.97 12.44 -19.58
CA SER A 300 10.16 13.62 -19.25
C SER A 300 8.76 13.26 -18.72
N GLU A 301 8.23 12.10 -19.08
CA GLU A 301 6.93 11.62 -18.61
C GLU A 301 7.05 10.91 -17.25
N PHE A 302 8.08 10.08 -17.05
CA PHE A 302 8.37 9.42 -15.77
C PHE A 302 8.81 10.39 -14.67
N ALA A 303 9.31 11.58 -15.03
CA ALA A 303 9.62 12.66 -14.09
C ALA A 303 8.38 13.31 -13.44
N LYS A 304 7.17 13.02 -13.92
CA LYS A 304 5.90 13.62 -13.44
C LYS A 304 5.17 12.71 -12.46
N CYS A 305 4.27 13.33 -11.68
CA CYS A 305 3.43 12.67 -10.70
C CYS A 305 2.57 11.53 -11.29
N ASP A 306 2.45 10.45 -10.52
CA ASP A 306 1.69 9.23 -10.79
C ASP A 306 0.18 9.35 -10.45
N ALA A 307 -0.25 10.48 -9.88
CA ALA A 307 -1.64 10.73 -9.53
C ALA A 307 -2.57 10.88 -10.75
N LEU A 308 -3.78 10.31 -10.63
CA LEU A 308 -4.81 10.25 -11.65
C LEU A 308 -6.02 11.11 -11.23
N CYS A 309 -6.61 11.80 -12.20
CA CYS A 309 -7.84 12.54 -11.98
C CYS A 309 -9.01 11.57 -11.77
N ALA A 310 -9.84 11.80 -10.74
CA ALA A 310 -11.01 10.98 -10.45
C ALA A 310 -12.24 11.28 -11.35
N GLY A 311 -12.11 12.17 -12.33
CA GLY A 311 -13.18 12.56 -13.26
C GLY A 311 -13.79 11.35 -13.98
N PRO A 312 -15.13 11.19 -14.01
CA PRO A 312 -15.78 10.06 -14.65
C PRO A 312 -15.49 9.96 -16.15
N GLU A 313 -15.19 11.08 -16.81
CA GLU A 313 -14.77 11.17 -18.21
C GLU A 313 -13.43 10.48 -18.51
N HIS A 314 -12.64 10.14 -17.48
CA HIS A 314 -11.32 9.49 -17.62
C HIS A 314 -11.34 7.99 -17.31
N LYS A 315 -12.52 7.38 -17.12
CA LYS A 315 -12.64 5.95 -16.76
C LYS A 315 -12.66 5.02 -17.97
N ASP A 316 -13.23 5.47 -19.08
CA ASP A 316 -13.41 4.67 -20.30
C ASP A 316 -12.45 5.07 -21.44
N ASP A 317 -11.72 6.18 -21.29
CA ASP A 317 -10.71 6.64 -22.23
C ASP A 317 -9.36 5.94 -21.97
N ASP A 318 -8.71 5.43 -23.02
CA ASP A 318 -7.28 4.99 -23.03
C ASP A 318 -6.28 6.14 -22.70
N LYS A 319 -6.78 7.31 -22.27
CA LYS A 319 -6.05 8.55 -22.00
C LYS A 319 -6.52 9.17 -20.67
N PRO A 320 -6.19 8.57 -19.52
CA PRO A 320 -6.54 9.17 -18.24
C PRO A 320 -5.80 10.50 -18.03
N SER A 321 -6.49 11.49 -17.44
CA SER A 321 -5.85 12.74 -17.02
C SER A 321 -4.95 12.51 -15.80
N ARG A 322 -3.69 12.94 -15.90
CA ARG A 322 -2.64 12.75 -14.89
C ARG A 322 -2.12 14.08 -14.38
N CYS A 323 -1.63 14.09 -13.13
CA CYS A 323 -1.07 15.29 -12.51
C CYS A 323 0.16 15.80 -13.27
N THR A 324 0.33 17.10 -13.48
CA THR A 324 1.41 17.66 -14.32
C THR A 324 2.65 18.11 -13.56
N LEU A 325 2.64 17.99 -12.23
CA LEU A 325 3.74 18.32 -11.33
C LEU A 325 4.84 17.23 -11.30
N PRO A 326 6.04 17.52 -10.76
CA PRO A 326 7.11 16.53 -10.58
C PRO A 326 6.66 15.31 -9.77
N ILE A 327 7.34 14.16 -9.94
CA ILE A 327 6.92 12.89 -9.32
C ILE A 327 6.74 12.96 -7.80
N PHE A 328 7.64 13.67 -7.12
CA PHE A 328 7.46 14.09 -5.74
C PHE A 328 7.27 15.60 -5.70
N HIS A 329 6.13 16.04 -5.19
CA HIS A 329 5.81 17.44 -5.01
C HIS A 329 5.02 17.62 -3.70
N PRO A 330 5.18 18.74 -2.98
CA PRO A 330 4.24 19.10 -1.93
C PRO A 330 2.86 19.39 -2.56
N PRO A 331 1.75 19.25 -1.82
CA PRO A 331 0.43 19.69 -2.28
C PRO A 331 0.51 21.12 -2.81
N GLN A 332 0.07 21.35 -4.05
CA GLN A 332 0.04 22.69 -4.63
C GLN A 332 -1.10 23.51 -4.02
N ASP A 333 -0.85 24.78 -3.73
CA ASP A 333 -1.90 25.73 -3.34
C ASP A 333 -2.94 25.89 -4.45
N GLN A 334 -4.23 25.92 -4.07
CA GLN A 334 -5.35 26.13 -4.99
C GLN A 334 -5.46 27.60 -5.45
N THR A 335 -4.76 28.51 -4.79
CA THR A 335 -4.75 29.95 -5.04
C THR A 335 -3.33 30.45 -5.35
N PRO A 336 -3.12 31.23 -6.43
CA PRO A 336 -4.08 31.62 -7.44
C PRO A 336 -4.49 30.46 -8.36
N ARG A 337 -5.71 30.54 -8.91
CA ARG A 337 -6.25 29.52 -9.82
C ARG A 337 -5.32 29.31 -11.03
N PRO A 338 -5.01 28.06 -11.44
CA PRO A 338 -4.11 27.81 -12.56
C PRO A 338 -4.69 28.33 -13.89
N PRO A 339 -3.85 28.80 -14.84
CA PRO A 339 -4.32 29.30 -16.14
C PRO A 339 -5.05 28.26 -17.01
N ARG A 340 -4.79 26.98 -16.78
CA ARG A 340 -5.50 25.84 -17.39
C ARG A 340 -5.72 24.76 -16.34
N GLY A 341 -6.89 24.13 -16.38
CA GLY A 341 -7.25 23.02 -15.52
C GLY A 341 -7.61 23.41 -14.08
N TYR A 342 -7.23 22.58 -13.12
CA TYR A 342 -7.55 22.74 -11.69
C TYR A 342 -6.52 22.05 -10.78
N VAL A 343 -6.52 22.43 -9.50
CA VAL A 343 -5.75 21.75 -8.44
C VAL A 343 -6.74 21.01 -7.54
N SER A 344 -6.53 19.73 -7.31
CA SER A 344 -7.40 18.89 -6.47
C SER A 344 -7.27 19.21 -4.95
N PRO A 345 -8.19 18.72 -4.10
CA PRO A 345 -8.13 18.93 -2.64
C PRO A 345 -6.83 18.45 -1.97
N ASP A 346 -6.20 17.41 -2.52
CA ASP A 346 -4.91 16.85 -2.10
C ASP A 346 -3.69 17.50 -2.82
N GLY A 347 -3.92 18.54 -3.63
CA GLY A 347 -2.87 19.40 -4.20
C GLY A 347 -2.25 18.91 -5.51
N HIS A 348 -2.92 18.05 -6.27
CA HIS A 348 -2.48 17.61 -7.59
C HIS A 348 -3.04 18.52 -8.70
N LEU A 349 -2.17 19.06 -9.57
CA LEU A 349 -2.55 19.90 -10.71
C LEU A 349 -2.89 19.04 -11.94
N PHE A 350 -4.12 19.13 -12.44
CA PHE A 350 -4.56 18.46 -13.66
C PHE A 350 -4.96 19.50 -14.71
N HIS A 351 -4.78 19.19 -16.00
CA HIS A 351 -5.17 20.08 -17.12
C HIS A 351 -6.60 19.88 -17.63
N CYS A 352 -7.33 18.85 -17.16
CA CYS A 352 -8.73 18.64 -17.51
C CYS A 352 -9.67 19.60 -16.75
N VAL A 353 -10.97 19.53 -17.04
CA VAL A 353 -11.97 20.26 -16.26
C VAL A 353 -11.99 19.67 -14.85
N ASP A 354 -12.13 20.53 -13.85
CA ASP A 354 -12.30 20.14 -12.46
C ASP A 354 -13.51 19.19 -12.29
N PRO A 355 -13.31 17.95 -11.81
CA PRO A 355 -14.40 17.03 -11.51
C PRO A 355 -15.38 17.59 -10.50
N SER A 356 -15.01 18.53 -9.62
CA SER A 356 -15.97 19.22 -8.74
C SER A 356 -16.86 20.22 -9.47
N ARG A 357 -16.45 20.70 -10.67
CA ARG A 357 -17.25 21.55 -11.56
C ARG A 357 -18.02 20.75 -12.62
N ALA A 358 -17.60 19.52 -12.90
CA ALA A 358 -18.36 18.52 -13.65
C ALA A 358 -19.26 17.66 -12.74
N GLN A 359 -19.00 17.64 -11.43
CA GLN A 359 -19.86 17.04 -10.42
C GLN A 359 -21.17 17.79 -10.41
N GLN A 360 -22.22 17.00 -10.56
CA GLN A 360 -23.58 17.44 -10.38
C GLN A 360 -23.72 17.97 -8.94
N ALA A 361 -24.11 19.23 -8.78
CA ALA A 361 -24.46 19.75 -7.47
C ALA A 361 -25.57 18.87 -6.86
N TYR A 362 -25.62 18.75 -5.53
CA TYR A 362 -26.62 17.90 -4.89
C TYR A 362 -27.66 18.69 -4.12
N HIS A 363 -28.89 18.18 -4.10
CA HIS A 363 -29.84 18.48 -3.04
C HIS A 363 -29.79 17.33 -2.04
N VAL A 364 -28.96 17.49 -1.02
CA VAL A 364 -28.76 16.47 0.02
C VAL A 364 -29.82 16.64 1.10
N VAL A 365 -30.60 15.58 1.33
CA VAL A 365 -31.64 15.51 2.35
C VAL A 365 -31.20 14.52 3.43
N PHE A 366 -30.80 15.07 4.58
CA PHE A 366 -30.49 14.28 5.77
C PHE A 366 -31.80 13.90 6.46
N ALA A 367 -32.20 12.63 6.38
CA ALA A 367 -33.32 12.08 7.12
C ALA A 367 -32.78 11.44 8.41
N ILE A 368 -32.97 12.12 9.54
CA ILE A 368 -32.37 11.79 10.84
C ILE A 368 -33.45 11.28 11.80
N ASP A 369 -33.27 10.05 12.25
CA ASP A 369 -34.06 9.42 13.30
C ASP A 369 -33.77 10.06 14.66
N ALA A 370 -34.82 10.53 15.31
CA ALA A 370 -34.82 11.17 16.64
C ALA A 370 -35.74 10.43 17.62
N SER A 371 -36.10 9.18 17.33
CA SER A 371 -36.93 8.29 18.15
C SER A 371 -36.33 7.97 19.52
N GLY A 372 -37.09 7.23 20.33
CA GLY A 372 -36.66 6.80 21.67
C GLY A 372 -35.45 5.85 21.64
N SER A 373 -35.35 4.95 20.67
CA SER A 373 -34.24 3.99 20.54
C SER A 373 -32.91 4.69 20.19
N MET A 374 -32.98 5.81 19.47
CA MET A 374 -31.85 6.72 19.22
C MET A 374 -31.33 7.45 20.48
N THR A 375 -31.98 7.29 21.64
CA THR A 375 -31.42 7.74 22.94
C THR A 375 -30.47 6.75 23.62
N SER A 376 -30.28 5.56 23.03
CA SER A 376 -29.28 4.57 23.48
C SER A 376 -27.86 5.15 23.52
N ARG A 377 -27.07 4.72 24.51
CA ARG A 377 -25.72 5.24 24.81
C ARG A 377 -24.57 4.35 24.32
N ASP A 378 -24.87 3.38 23.46
CA ASP A 378 -23.93 2.46 22.80
C ASP A 378 -23.10 3.16 21.73
N HIS A 379 -23.66 4.17 21.06
CA HIS A 379 -22.90 5.15 20.28
C HIS A 379 -22.97 6.51 20.99
N ARG A 380 -21.90 7.32 20.82
CA ARG A 380 -21.75 8.62 21.49
C ARG A 380 -21.13 9.66 20.52
N PRO A 381 -21.28 10.96 20.80
CA PRO A 381 -20.60 12.03 20.07
C PRO A 381 -19.09 11.79 19.92
N VAL A 382 -18.51 12.25 18.81
CA VAL A 382 -17.07 12.17 18.55
C VAL A 382 -16.34 13.03 19.59
N ALA A 383 -15.19 12.54 20.09
CA ALA A 383 -14.31 13.35 20.92
C ALA A 383 -13.72 14.53 20.12
N ASN A 384 -13.32 15.59 20.83
CA ASN A 384 -12.48 16.68 20.32
C ASN A 384 -13.01 17.51 19.15
N LEU A 385 -14.33 17.49 18.86
CA LEU A 385 -14.95 18.49 17.99
C LEU A 385 -15.37 19.73 18.82
N PRO A 386 -15.42 20.94 18.22
CA PRO A 386 -15.88 22.15 18.92
C PRO A 386 -17.25 22.03 19.58
N ILE A 387 -18.15 21.20 19.03
CA ILE A 387 -19.49 20.96 19.58
C ILE A 387 -19.58 19.80 20.58
N THR A 388 -18.50 19.03 20.81
CA THR A 388 -18.54 17.79 21.60
C THR A 388 -19.03 18.04 23.03
N SER A 389 -18.56 19.09 23.70
CA SER A 389 -18.98 19.42 25.07
C SER A 389 -20.50 19.65 25.17
N ARG A 390 -21.06 20.41 24.22
CA ARG A 390 -22.49 20.67 24.11
C ARG A 390 -23.28 19.39 23.83
N LEU A 391 -22.84 18.57 22.87
CA LEU A 391 -23.46 17.28 22.56
C LEU A 391 -23.44 16.32 23.77
N VAL A 392 -22.31 16.22 24.48
CA VAL A 392 -22.20 15.40 25.70
C VAL A 392 -23.14 15.90 26.81
N SER A 393 -23.39 17.20 26.91
CA SER A 393 -24.33 17.75 27.89
C SER A 393 -25.82 17.58 27.53
N GLN A 394 -26.18 17.51 26.24
CA GLN A 394 -27.58 17.57 25.78
C GLN A 394 -28.09 16.29 25.10
N CYS A 395 -27.21 15.46 24.53
CA CYS A 395 -27.55 14.24 23.79
C CYS A 395 -26.36 13.26 23.71
N ASN A 396 -25.86 12.77 24.84
CA ASN A 396 -24.75 11.79 24.88
C ASN A 396 -25.23 10.36 24.52
N ASN A 397 -25.66 10.16 23.28
CA ASN A 397 -26.35 8.98 22.76
C ASN A 397 -26.19 8.85 21.23
N ARG A 398 -26.84 7.84 20.60
CA ARG A 398 -26.85 7.64 19.13
C ARG A 398 -27.23 8.90 18.37
N TYR A 399 -28.28 9.62 18.80
CA TYR A 399 -28.68 10.89 18.17
C TYR A 399 -27.55 11.92 18.20
N GLY A 400 -26.88 12.10 19.34
CA GLY A 400 -25.69 12.96 19.41
C GLY A 400 -24.53 12.48 18.56
N ALA A 401 -24.33 11.16 18.41
CA ALA A 401 -23.35 10.60 17.48
C ALA A 401 -23.64 10.99 16.02
N VAL A 402 -24.92 10.91 15.58
CA VAL A 402 -25.37 11.37 14.26
C VAL A 402 -25.05 12.85 14.06
N VAL A 403 -25.45 13.71 15.00
CA VAL A 403 -25.21 15.17 14.89
C VAL A 403 -23.72 15.49 14.90
N SER A 404 -22.92 14.75 15.67
CA SER A 404 -21.46 14.88 15.71
C SER A 404 -20.80 14.51 14.39
N ALA A 405 -21.26 13.45 13.72
CA ALA A 405 -20.73 13.04 12.42
C ALA A 405 -21.18 14.00 11.31
N LEU A 406 -22.42 14.48 11.35
CA LEU A 406 -22.94 15.50 10.43
C LEU A 406 -22.14 16.81 10.52
N TYR A 407 -21.77 17.25 11.74
CA TYR A 407 -20.90 18.41 11.93
C TYR A 407 -19.53 18.22 11.26
N GLY A 408 -18.91 17.04 11.41
CA GLY A 408 -17.63 16.73 10.75
C GLY A 408 -17.74 16.77 9.22
N PHE A 409 -18.79 16.17 8.65
CA PHE A 409 -19.08 16.25 7.22
C PHE A 409 -19.25 17.70 6.72
N LEU A 410 -20.08 18.48 7.42
CA LEU A 410 -20.37 19.86 7.05
C LEU A 410 -19.11 20.75 7.14
N ARG A 411 -18.29 20.60 8.19
CA ARG A 411 -17.00 21.33 8.29
C ARG A 411 -16.04 21.00 7.16
N ASN A 412 -15.92 19.74 6.76
CA ASN A 412 -15.07 19.36 5.63
C ASN A 412 -15.55 20.02 4.32
N ARG A 413 -16.88 20.08 4.09
CA ARG A 413 -17.47 20.77 2.93
C ARG A 413 -17.28 22.29 3.00
N GLU A 414 -17.43 22.90 4.17
CA GLU A 414 -17.26 24.34 4.41
C GLU A 414 -15.78 24.78 4.22
N ALA A 415 -14.83 23.94 4.59
CA ALA A 415 -13.40 24.16 4.33
C ALA A 415 -13.09 24.21 2.82
N VAL A 416 -13.69 23.33 2.01
CA VAL A 416 -13.55 23.34 0.54
C VAL A 416 -14.18 24.60 -0.08
N VAL A 417 -15.37 25.02 0.37
CA VAL A 417 -16.00 26.27 -0.09
C VAL A 417 -15.09 27.48 0.19
N SER A 418 -14.47 27.48 1.37
CA SER A 418 -13.54 28.53 1.80
C SER A 418 -12.23 28.53 0.99
N SER A 419 -11.66 27.36 0.67
CA SER A 419 -10.41 27.26 -0.11
C SER A 419 -10.59 27.69 -1.57
N VAL A 420 -11.78 27.47 -2.14
CA VAL A 420 -12.13 27.89 -3.51
C VAL A 420 -12.66 29.33 -3.57
N GLY A 421 -12.80 30.02 -2.43
CA GLY A 421 -13.23 31.42 -2.36
C GLY A 421 -14.68 31.66 -2.79
N LEU A 422 -15.55 30.65 -2.63
CA LEU A 422 -16.96 30.73 -3.01
C LEU A 422 -17.81 31.35 -1.90
N SER A 423 -18.68 32.30 -2.24
CA SER A 423 -19.60 32.95 -1.27
C SER A 423 -20.73 32.05 -0.76
N SER A 424 -20.93 30.87 -1.38
CA SER A 424 -21.93 29.88 -0.98
C SER A 424 -21.54 28.49 -1.50
N ARG A 425 -22.06 27.43 -0.87
CA ARG A 425 -21.90 26.06 -1.37
C ARG A 425 -22.80 25.81 -2.58
N GLN A 426 -22.37 24.91 -3.47
CA GLN A 426 -23.19 24.47 -4.60
C GLN A 426 -24.32 23.52 -4.17
N ASP A 427 -24.03 22.68 -3.17
CA ASP A 427 -24.97 21.73 -2.58
C ASP A 427 -26.05 22.44 -1.75
N ALA A 428 -27.32 22.14 -2.02
CA ALA A 428 -28.44 22.53 -1.18
C ALA A 428 -28.66 21.46 -0.10
N TYR A 429 -28.86 21.89 1.16
CA TYR A 429 -29.09 20.98 2.27
C TYR A 429 -30.52 21.11 2.81
N SER A 430 -31.21 19.98 2.93
CA SER A 430 -32.43 19.86 3.75
C SER A 430 -32.17 18.89 4.90
N ILE A 431 -32.78 19.15 6.05
CA ILE A 431 -32.71 18.26 7.22
C ILE A 431 -34.13 17.93 7.65
N VAL A 432 -34.47 16.65 7.53
CA VAL A 432 -35.72 16.04 7.97
C VAL A 432 -35.45 15.28 9.25
N ILE A 433 -36.17 15.61 10.31
CA ILE A 433 -36.09 14.89 11.59
C ILE A 433 -37.36 14.06 11.74
N PHE A 434 -37.25 12.83 12.24
CA PHE A 434 -38.42 11.97 12.42
C PHE A 434 -38.40 11.11 13.69
N ASP A 435 -39.58 10.86 14.22
CA ASP A 435 -39.92 9.80 15.17
C ASP A 435 -41.14 9.05 14.59
N LYS A 436 -42.24 8.90 15.34
CA LYS A 436 -43.56 8.54 14.80
C LYS A 436 -44.11 9.56 13.79
N LYS A 437 -43.70 10.84 13.85
CA LYS A 437 -43.97 11.89 12.84
C LYS A 437 -42.67 12.45 12.28
N ALA A 438 -42.74 13.17 11.16
CA ALA A 438 -41.57 13.80 10.54
C ALA A 438 -41.75 15.31 10.30
N GLU A 439 -40.65 16.06 10.42
CA GLU A 439 -40.54 17.52 10.36
C GLU A 439 -39.37 17.92 9.45
N ILE A 440 -39.50 19.03 8.69
CA ILE A 440 -38.40 19.61 7.91
C ILE A 440 -37.86 20.82 8.70
N ARG A 441 -36.65 20.72 9.26
CA ARG A 441 -36.02 21.80 10.07
C ARG A 441 -35.09 22.71 9.25
N VAL A 442 -34.60 22.19 8.13
CA VAL A 442 -33.84 22.94 7.11
C VAL A 442 -34.40 22.53 5.75
N GLN A 443 -34.60 23.51 4.87
CA GLN A 443 -35.20 23.32 3.54
C GLN A 443 -34.33 24.00 2.50
N SER A 444 -33.65 23.20 1.66
CA SER A 444 -32.88 23.65 0.48
C SER A 444 -31.90 24.80 0.77
N ASP A 445 -31.26 24.78 1.94
CA ASP A 445 -30.37 25.84 2.41
C ASP A 445 -29.01 25.75 1.70
N LEU A 446 -28.48 26.89 1.27
CA LEU A 446 -27.21 27.03 0.53
C LEU A 446 -26.19 27.94 1.24
N THR A 447 -26.57 28.56 2.35
CA THR A 447 -25.87 29.73 2.92
C THR A 447 -25.60 29.61 4.42
N SER A 448 -26.43 28.90 5.19
CA SER A 448 -26.20 28.69 6.63
C SER A 448 -24.86 27.97 6.84
N THR A 449 -24.06 28.48 7.77
CA THR A 449 -22.81 27.89 8.24
C THR A 449 -23.03 26.53 8.90
N THR A 450 -21.96 25.76 9.09
CA THR A 450 -22.03 24.47 9.80
C THR A 450 -22.64 24.61 11.21
N ASP A 451 -22.28 25.67 11.94
CA ASP A 451 -22.81 25.90 13.28
C ASP A 451 -24.30 26.23 13.26
N GLU A 452 -24.77 27.07 12.34
CA GLU A 452 -26.19 27.42 12.20
C GLU A 452 -27.06 26.22 11.83
N LEU A 453 -26.58 25.33 10.95
CA LEU A 453 -27.27 24.09 10.60
C LEU A 453 -27.38 23.16 11.81
N VAL A 454 -26.29 22.97 12.55
CA VAL A 454 -26.24 22.05 13.70
C VAL A 454 -26.95 22.63 14.94
N ASN A 455 -27.01 23.96 15.09
CA ASN A 455 -27.80 24.64 16.12
C ASN A 455 -29.30 24.34 16.02
N ARG A 456 -29.81 23.99 14.84
CA ARG A 456 -31.22 23.57 14.64
C ARG A 456 -31.51 22.13 15.10
N LEU A 457 -30.47 21.37 15.45
CA LEU A 457 -30.54 19.95 15.86
C LEU A 457 -30.25 19.74 17.35
N ILE A 458 -29.85 20.80 18.07
CA ILE A 458 -29.39 20.75 19.46
C ILE A 458 -30.18 21.78 20.27
N PRO A 459 -30.83 21.40 21.39
CA PRO A 459 -30.90 20.06 21.99
C PRO A 459 -31.67 19.06 21.14
N HIS A 460 -31.53 17.76 21.45
CA HIS A 460 -32.40 16.72 20.90
C HIS A 460 -33.86 17.05 21.22
N ARG A 461 -34.67 17.22 20.16
CA ARG A 461 -36.11 17.46 20.24
C ARG A 461 -36.85 16.43 19.40
N TYR A 462 -37.72 15.66 20.06
CA TYR A 462 -38.74 14.84 19.41
C TYR A 462 -39.66 15.70 18.51
N VAL A 463 -40.24 15.08 17.49
CA VAL A 463 -41.27 15.70 16.64
C VAL A 463 -42.66 15.46 17.22
N SER A 464 -42.89 14.25 17.76
CA SER A 464 -44.14 13.88 18.43
C SER A 464 -43.96 12.98 19.65
N GLY A 465 -42.78 12.37 19.82
CA GLY A 465 -42.43 11.54 20.97
C GLY A 465 -42.80 10.07 20.79
N GLY A 466 -41.79 9.21 20.95
CA GLY A 466 -41.94 7.75 20.87
C GLY A 466 -42.10 7.21 19.44
N GLY A 467 -41.76 5.94 19.27
CA GLY A 467 -41.83 5.22 18.00
C GLY A 467 -40.94 5.79 16.89
N THR A 468 -41.01 5.10 15.74
CA THR A 468 -40.27 5.42 14.51
C THR A 468 -41.20 5.17 13.33
N CYS A 469 -41.14 5.99 12.28
CA CYS A 469 -41.95 5.82 11.07
C CYS A 469 -41.18 6.22 9.81
N PHE A 470 -40.60 5.24 9.12
CA PHE A 470 -39.85 5.46 7.88
C PHE A 470 -40.75 5.98 6.74
N SER A 471 -42.02 5.58 6.71
CA SER A 471 -43.00 6.10 5.74
C SER A 471 -43.17 7.61 5.85
N GLU A 472 -43.27 8.17 7.06
CA GLU A 472 -43.38 9.61 7.27
C GLU A 472 -42.05 10.33 6.99
N ALA A 473 -40.92 9.72 7.35
CA ALA A 473 -39.59 10.23 7.02
C ALA A 473 -39.40 10.38 5.50
N LEU A 474 -39.67 9.33 4.72
CA LEU A 474 -39.57 9.35 3.26
C LEU A 474 -40.58 10.31 2.63
N ARG A 475 -41.82 10.38 3.14
CA ARG A 475 -42.82 11.34 2.68
C ARG A 475 -42.38 12.80 2.89
N LYS A 476 -41.72 13.09 4.01
CA LYS A 476 -41.14 14.42 4.28
C LYS A 476 -39.86 14.68 3.49
N ALA A 477 -39.04 13.68 3.22
CA ALA A 477 -37.90 13.80 2.32
C ALA A 477 -38.34 14.09 0.89
N GLN A 478 -39.37 13.41 0.38
CA GLN A 478 -39.99 13.71 -0.91
C GLN A 478 -40.48 15.15 -0.96
N GLN A 479 -41.26 15.58 0.04
CA GLN A 479 -41.75 16.95 0.15
C GLN A 479 -40.59 17.98 0.20
N ALA A 480 -39.47 17.64 0.84
CA ALA A 480 -38.29 18.50 0.87
C ALA A 480 -37.64 18.63 -0.52
N ILE A 481 -37.49 17.51 -1.26
CA ILE A 481 -36.97 17.48 -2.64
C ILE A 481 -37.89 18.27 -3.58
N GLU A 482 -39.19 18.00 -3.56
CA GLU A 482 -40.18 18.68 -4.42
C GLU A 482 -40.20 20.20 -4.20
N ARG A 483 -40.06 20.66 -2.95
CA ARG A 483 -40.01 22.09 -2.60
C ARG A 483 -38.67 22.78 -2.90
N GLY A 484 -37.58 22.02 -2.96
CA GLY A 484 -36.22 22.51 -3.22
C GLY A 484 -35.69 22.13 -4.61
N TRP A 485 -36.57 21.66 -5.50
CA TRP A 485 -36.18 21.08 -6.77
C TRP A 485 -35.41 22.09 -7.64
N HIS A 486 -34.30 21.64 -8.21
CA HIS A 486 -33.49 22.43 -9.12
C HIS A 486 -32.94 21.54 -10.24
N ALA A 487 -33.03 21.99 -11.50
CA ALA A 487 -32.62 21.19 -12.66
C ALA A 487 -31.12 20.81 -12.63
N GLU A 488 -30.28 21.61 -11.98
CA GLU A 488 -28.84 21.35 -11.84
C GLU A 488 -28.48 20.55 -10.58
N ARG A 489 -29.44 20.29 -9.67
CA ARG A 489 -29.16 19.57 -8.40
C ARG A 489 -29.76 18.17 -8.39
N ALA A 490 -28.92 17.13 -8.36
CA ALA A 490 -29.39 15.76 -8.17
C ALA A 490 -29.91 15.55 -6.74
N PRO A 491 -31.07 14.92 -6.54
CA PRO A 491 -31.56 14.59 -5.21
C PRO A 491 -30.72 13.44 -4.62
N MET A 492 -30.31 13.62 -3.37
CA MET A 492 -29.64 12.59 -2.57
C MET A 492 -30.32 12.50 -1.21
N ILE A 493 -30.67 11.29 -0.77
CA ILE A 493 -31.11 11.06 0.62
C ILE A 493 -30.00 10.36 1.39
N VAL A 494 -29.73 10.87 2.59
CA VAL A 494 -28.88 10.26 3.61
C VAL A 494 -29.79 9.90 4.79
N PHE A 495 -30.14 8.62 4.90
CA PHE A 495 -31.08 8.09 5.88
C PHE A 495 -30.32 7.50 7.08
N LEU A 496 -30.47 8.13 8.24
CA LEU A 496 -29.69 7.88 9.46
C LEU A 496 -30.65 7.38 10.56
N SER A 497 -30.61 6.08 10.89
CA SER A 497 -31.52 5.44 11.86
C SER A 497 -30.86 4.21 12.49
N ASP A 498 -31.44 3.64 13.54
CA ASP A 498 -31.05 2.32 14.07
C ASP A 498 -31.79 1.13 13.41
N GLY A 499 -32.72 1.42 12.49
CA GLY A 499 -33.42 0.40 11.71
C GLY A 499 -34.71 -0.12 12.33
N GLU A 500 -35.11 0.34 13.53
CA GLU A 500 -36.24 -0.20 14.30
C GLU A 500 -37.64 0.21 13.76
N ASN A 501 -37.85 0.08 12.45
CA ASN A 501 -39.15 0.23 11.79
C ASN A 501 -39.25 -0.58 10.48
N SER A 502 -40.46 -0.98 10.09
CA SER A 502 -40.74 -1.64 8.80
C SER A 502 -41.20 -0.63 7.75
N ILE A 503 -40.71 -0.75 6.52
CA ILE A 503 -41.11 0.08 5.37
C ILE A 503 -41.68 -0.78 4.23
N GLU A 504 -42.80 -0.34 3.65
CA GLU A 504 -43.30 -0.93 2.40
C GLU A 504 -42.37 -0.58 1.24
N ARG A 505 -41.89 -1.60 0.52
CA ARG A 505 -41.09 -1.47 -0.73
C ARG A 505 -41.64 -0.37 -1.66
N LYS A 506 -42.96 -0.36 -1.87
CA LYS A 506 -43.65 0.58 -2.77
C LYS A 506 -43.40 2.05 -2.40
N LYS A 507 -43.30 2.41 -1.12
CA LYS A 507 -43.05 3.81 -0.69
C LYS A 507 -41.69 4.31 -1.15
N VAL A 508 -40.68 3.45 -1.15
CA VAL A 508 -39.33 3.75 -1.63
C VAL A 508 -39.34 3.85 -3.16
N GLU A 509 -40.00 2.90 -3.83
CA GLU A 509 -40.14 2.93 -5.30
C GLU A 509 -40.86 4.20 -5.80
N ASP A 510 -41.97 4.57 -5.18
CA ASP A 510 -42.78 5.73 -5.58
C ASP A 510 -41.96 7.03 -5.44
N LEU A 511 -41.18 7.18 -4.36
CA LEU A 511 -40.22 8.27 -4.15
C LEU A 511 -39.12 8.29 -5.23
N CYS A 512 -38.45 7.16 -5.49
CA CYS A 512 -37.40 7.08 -6.50
C CYS A 512 -37.93 7.42 -7.91
N LYS A 513 -39.10 6.85 -8.27
CA LYS A 513 -39.80 7.14 -9.54
C LYS A 513 -40.20 8.61 -9.63
N LYS A 514 -40.65 9.22 -8.53
CA LYS A 514 -41.00 10.65 -8.49
C LYS A 514 -39.80 11.55 -8.74
N CYS A 515 -38.63 11.24 -8.17
CA CYS A 515 -37.40 11.96 -8.50
C CYS A 515 -37.04 11.81 -9.99
N THR A 516 -37.11 10.58 -10.54
CA THR A 516 -36.87 10.33 -11.96
C THR A 516 -37.82 11.11 -12.88
N GLN A 517 -39.08 11.28 -12.49
CA GLN A 517 -40.07 12.12 -13.20
C GLN A 517 -39.76 13.62 -13.14
N LEU A 518 -39.14 14.10 -12.05
CA LEU A 518 -38.72 15.50 -11.94
C LEU A 518 -37.48 15.80 -12.82
N GLY A 519 -36.65 14.78 -13.07
CA GLY A 519 -35.54 14.83 -14.02
C GLY A 519 -34.28 14.07 -13.60
N HIS A 520 -34.16 13.65 -12.34
CA HIS A 520 -32.95 12.99 -11.81
C HIS A 520 -33.27 11.73 -11.00
N ALA A 521 -32.50 10.67 -11.21
CA ALA A 521 -32.55 9.46 -10.41
C ALA A 521 -32.03 9.75 -8.98
N LEU A 522 -32.69 9.17 -7.98
CA LEU A 522 -32.40 9.42 -6.57
C LEU A 522 -31.18 8.61 -6.09
N ALA A 523 -30.13 9.30 -5.62
CA ALA A 523 -29.08 8.68 -4.83
C ALA A 523 -29.57 8.40 -3.40
N PHE A 524 -29.27 7.22 -2.83
CA PHE A 524 -29.85 6.80 -1.54
C PHE A 524 -28.84 6.08 -0.64
N TYR A 525 -28.42 6.75 0.42
CA TYR A 525 -27.52 6.22 1.42
C TYR A 525 -28.30 5.88 2.69
N SER A 526 -28.11 4.67 3.22
CA SER A 526 -28.73 4.23 4.48
C SER A 526 -27.66 3.81 5.47
N ILE A 527 -27.72 4.40 6.66
CA ILE A 527 -26.68 4.26 7.70
C ILE A 527 -27.35 3.79 8.98
N SER A 528 -26.93 2.62 9.45
CA SER A 528 -27.45 2.00 10.68
C SER A 528 -26.62 2.35 11.91
N PHE A 529 -27.26 2.90 12.94
CA PHE A 529 -26.73 3.07 14.30
C PHE A 529 -27.22 1.98 15.26
N GLY A 530 -27.93 0.98 14.74
CA GLY A 530 -28.57 -0.08 15.51
C GLY A 530 -27.87 -1.42 15.38
N ARG A 531 -28.56 -2.46 15.84
CA ARG A 531 -28.08 -3.84 15.68
C ARG A 531 -28.26 -4.29 14.23
N GLU A 532 -27.35 -5.13 13.76
CA GLU A 532 -27.38 -5.71 12.41
C GLU A 532 -28.71 -6.44 12.12
N SER A 533 -29.28 -7.08 13.13
CA SER A 533 -30.60 -7.74 13.10
C SER A 533 -31.78 -6.80 12.84
N SER A 534 -31.68 -5.54 13.28
CA SER A 534 -32.72 -4.52 13.09
C SER A 534 -32.61 -3.81 11.73
N SER A 535 -31.51 -4.02 10.99
CA SER A 535 -31.18 -3.22 9.82
C SER A 535 -31.79 -3.70 8.48
N SER A 536 -32.70 -4.69 8.52
CA SER A 536 -33.30 -5.29 7.32
C SER A 536 -34.07 -4.28 6.47
N SER A 537 -34.83 -3.38 7.10
CA SER A 537 -35.55 -2.28 6.42
C SER A 537 -34.62 -1.26 5.78
N LEU A 538 -33.47 -0.95 6.39
CA LEU A 538 -32.48 -0.03 5.82
C LEU A 538 -31.88 -0.62 4.54
N ARG A 539 -31.51 -1.90 4.57
CA ARG A 539 -31.08 -2.66 3.38
C ARG A 539 -32.17 -2.72 2.30
N LEU A 540 -33.42 -2.99 2.68
CA LEU A 540 -34.55 -2.96 1.76
C LEU A 540 -34.69 -1.61 1.05
N MET A 541 -34.57 -0.48 1.76
CA MET A 541 -34.63 0.84 1.12
C MET A 541 -33.47 1.05 0.13
N LYS A 542 -32.25 0.64 0.51
CA LYS A 542 -31.10 0.66 -0.41
C LYS A 542 -31.36 -0.16 -1.66
N ASP A 543 -31.73 -1.42 -1.50
CA ASP A 543 -31.89 -2.38 -2.61
C ASP A 543 -32.98 -1.94 -3.59
N VAL A 544 -34.05 -1.34 -3.07
CA VAL A 544 -35.12 -0.75 -3.89
C VAL A 544 -34.65 0.48 -4.63
N ALA A 545 -33.99 1.43 -3.94
CA ALA A 545 -33.47 2.64 -4.57
C ALA A 545 -32.42 2.31 -5.64
N GLU A 546 -31.53 1.36 -5.36
CA GLU A 546 -30.55 0.80 -6.30
C GLU A 546 -31.24 0.20 -7.54
N SER A 547 -32.27 -0.62 -7.35
CA SER A 547 -33.02 -1.22 -8.47
C SER A 547 -33.70 -0.19 -9.36
N VAL A 548 -34.32 0.85 -8.77
CA VAL A 548 -34.95 1.94 -9.54
C VAL A 548 -33.90 2.82 -10.22
N PHE A 549 -32.78 3.13 -9.56
CA PHE A 549 -31.66 3.88 -10.15
C PHE A 549 -31.06 3.13 -11.35
N ARG A 550 -30.82 1.81 -11.21
CA ARG A 550 -30.38 0.91 -12.29
C ARG A 550 -31.38 0.81 -13.46
N SER A 551 -32.64 1.18 -13.26
CA SER A 551 -33.70 1.15 -14.29
C SER A 551 -34.06 2.53 -14.86
N ALA A 552 -33.61 3.63 -14.23
CA ALA A 552 -33.93 4.99 -14.67
C ALA A 552 -33.30 5.32 -16.04
N PRO A 553 -33.90 6.19 -16.87
CA PRO A 553 -33.32 6.61 -18.15
C PRO A 553 -31.91 7.19 -17.99
N MET A 554 -31.02 6.99 -18.97
CA MET A 554 -29.64 7.49 -18.94
C MET A 554 -29.55 9.00 -18.65
N ALA A 555 -30.44 9.79 -19.26
CA ALA A 555 -30.51 11.23 -19.03
C ALA A 555 -30.75 11.58 -17.55
N ALA A 556 -31.59 10.81 -16.84
CA ALA A 556 -31.89 11.04 -15.43
C ALA A 556 -30.77 10.60 -14.48
N ARG A 557 -29.79 9.81 -14.91
CA ARG A 557 -28.63 9.44 -14.08
C ARG A 557 -27.55 10.52 -14.07
N GLY A 558 -27.66 11.55 -14.92
CA GLY A 558 -26.76 12.69 -14.96
C GLY A 558 -25.29 12.30 -15.18
N ALA A 559 -24.41 12.80 -14.31
CA ALA A 559 -22.98 12.50 -14.31
C ALA A 559 -22.61 11.19 -13.54
N MET A 560 -23.57 10.59 -12.82
CA MET A 560 -23.41 9.33 -12.09
C MET A 560 -23.44 8.12 -13.04
N ARG A 561 -22.51 8.08 -14.00
CA ARG A 561 -22.44 7.10 -15.09
C ARG A 561 -21.51 5.91 -14.82
N GLY A 562 -20.73 5.95 -13.74
CA GLY A 562 -19.78 4.89 -13.40
C GLY A 562 -20.44 3.61 -12.86
N GLU A 563 -19.65 2.53 -12.79
CA GLU A 563 -20.07 1.22 -12.24
C GLU A 563 -20.51 1.29 -10.76
N ASP A 564 -20.00 2.25 -10.01
CA ASP A 564 -20.20 2.36 -8.56
C ASP A 564 -21.49 3.14 -8.25
N ILE A 565 -22.58 2.41 -8.06
CA ILE A 565 -23.94 2.96 -7.96
C ILE A 565 -24.10 3.78 -6.66
N PRO A 566 -24.71 4.98 -6.72
CA PRO A 566 -24.87 5.88 -5.56
C PRO A 566 -26.03 5.47 -4.63
N CYS A 567 -26.20 4.17 -4.41
CA CYS A 567 -27.13 3.60 -3.46
C CYS A 567 -26.36 2.63 -2.57
N LYS A 568 -26.09 3.00 -1.31
CA LYS A 568 -25.22 2.22 -0.41
C LYS A 568 -25.82 2.07 0.99
N TYR A 569 -25.51 0.94 1.63
CA TYR A 569 -25.87 0.64 3.02
C TYR A 569 -24.58 0.52 3.82
N SER A 570 -24.55 1.11 5.01
CA SER A 570 -23.41 1.07 5.91
C SER A 570 -23.87 0.92 7.35
N THR A 571 -23.10 0.21 8.17
CA THR A 571 -23.21 0.29 9.63
C THR A 571 -22.30 1.41 10.13
N ALA A 572 -22.81 2.26 11.02
CA ALA A 572 -22.01 3.26 11.71
C ALA A 572 -21.18 2.58 12.81
N ILE A 573 -20.09 1.92 12.41
CA ILE A 573 -19.14 1.29 13.34
C ILE A 573 -18.46 2.38 14.19
N ASP A 574 -18.06 3.47 13.53
CA ASP A 574 -17.68 4.72 14.16
C ASP A 574 -18.02 5.92 13.25
N SER A 575 -17.90 7.12 13.81
CA SER A 575 -18.13 8.40 13.13
C SER A 575 -17.06 8.76 12.08
N VAL A 576 -15.87 8.15 12.15
CA VAL A 576 -14.73 8.44 11.28
C VAL A 576 -14.94 7.75 9.93
N GLN A 577 -15.46 6.52 9.92
CA GLN A 577 -15.84 5.81 8.70
C GLN A 577 -17.01 6.48 7.96
N LEU A 578 -17.94 7.12 8.68
CA LEU A 578 -19.01 7.89 8.06
C LEU A 578 -18.47 9.14 7.34
N ALA A 579 -17.52 9.87 7.95
CA ALA A 579 -16.82 10.95 7.26
C ALA A 579 -16.04 10.43 6.03
N ALA A 580 -15.34 9.30 6.15
CA ALA A 580 -14.62 8.68 5.03
C ALA A 580 -15.54 8.26 3.86
N THR A 581 -16.75 7.79 4.15
CA THR A 581 -17.76 7.43 3.12
C THR A 581 -18.20 8.66 2.31
N PHE A 582 -18.23 9.85 2.93
CA PHE A 582 -18.49 11.11 2.22
C PHE A 582 -17.25 11.70 1.54
N MET A 583 -16.05 11.49 2.07
CA MET A 583 -14.78 12.00 1.52
C MET A 583 -14.30 11.19 0.29
N SER A 584 -14.57 9.89 0.26
CA SER A 584 -14.30 8.99 -0.89
C SER A 584 -14.98 9.41 -2.20
N ILE A 585 -15.91 10.38 -2.16
CA ILE A 585 -16.61 10.96 -3.32
C ILE A 585 -15.81 12.13 -3.93
N SER A 586 -14.82 12.68 -3.21
CA SER A 586 -14.07 13.90 -3.55
C SER A 586 -12.54 13.74 -3.66
N GLU A 587 -11.99 12.59 -3.29
CA GLU A 587 -10.53 12.34 -3.31
C GLU A 587 -10.04 11.88 -4.70
N SER A 588 -8.76 12.15 -5.00
CA SER A 588 -8.10 11.54 -6.17
C SER A 588 -7.99 10.02 -5.97
N LEU A 589 -7.96 9.25 -7.06
CA LEU A 589 -7.97 7.78 -6.94
C LEU A 589 -6.66 7.30 -6.27
N PRO A 590 -6.72 6.55 -5.15
CA PRO A 590 -5.55 6.24 -4.36
C PRO A 590 -4.51 5.42 -5.14
N ARG A 591 -3.25 5.82 -5.01
CA ARG A 591 -2.09 5.25 -5.73
C ARG A 591 -1.90 3.78 -5.33
N SER A 592 -1.61 2.91 -6.30
CA SER A 592 -1.06 1.56 -6.05
C SER A 592 0.38 1.58 -6.52
N ARG A 593 1.27 2.05 -5.65
CA ARG A 593 2.70 2.05 -5.95
C ARG A 593 3.26 0.65 -5.77
N ALA A 594 4.01 0.21 -6.76
CA ALA A 594 4.82 -0.99 -6.68
C ALA A 594 6.14 -0.72 -7.41
N SER A 595 7.18 -1.45 -7.03
CA SER A 595 8.47 -1.42 -7.70
C SER A 595 9.24 -2.71 -7.43
N VAL A 596 10.46 -2.80 -7.93
CA VAL A 596 11.35 -3.94 -7.71
C VAL A 596 12.67 -3.47 -7.09
N LEU A 597 13.06 -4.09 -5.98
CA LEU A 597 14.26 -3.77 -5.20
C LEU A 597 15.26 -4.92 -5.28
N SER A 598 16.54 -4.61 -5.54
CA SER A 598 17.63 -5.59 -5.46
C SER A 598 18.06 -5.83 -4.01
N LYS A 599 18.65 -6.99 -3.73
CA LYS A 599 19.14 -7.36 -2.39
C LYS A 599 20.19 -6.40 -1.79
N GLY A 600 20.85 -5.59 -2.62
CA GLY A 600 21.86 -4.60 -2.21
C GLY A 600 21.41 -3.15 -2.33
N GLY A 601 20.20 -2.89 -2.82
CA GLY A 601 19.80 -1.57 -3.28
C GLY A 601 20.38 -1.21 -4.66
N VAL A 602 19.94 -0.09 -5.20
CA VAL A 602 20.41 0.47 -6.49
C VAL A 602 21.65 1.33 -6.21
N SER A 603 21.59 2.13 -5.15
CA SER A 603 22.66 2.91 -4.55
C SER A 603 23.62 2.03 -3.72
N ALA A 604 24.12 0.97 -4.34
CA ALA A 604 25.48 0.56 -4.06
C ALA A 604 26.40 1.70 -4.54
N ARG A 605 26.69 2.63 -3.63
CA ARG A 605 27.66 3.73 -3.80
C ARG A 605 29.09 3.16 -3.94
N TYR A 606 29.35 2.60 -5.11
CA TYR A 606 30.65 2.50 -5.74
C TYR A 606 30.93 3.81 -6.49
#